data_AF-A0A8J8BYH2-F1
#
_entry.id   AF-A0A8J8BYH2-F1
#
_cell.length_a   1.000
_cell.length_b   1.000
_cell.length_c   1.000
_cell.angle_alpha   90.00
_cell.angle_beta   90.00
_cell.angle_gamma   90.00
#
_symmetry.space_group_name_H-M   'P 1'
#
loop_
_entity.id
_entity.type
_entity.pdbx_description
1 polymer ?
#
loop_
_entity_poly.entity_id
_entity_poly.type
_entity_poly.pdbx_seq_one_letter_code
_entity_poly.pdbx_strand_id
1 'polypeptide(L)' 'MVTGGVALNQGVVKALETKMEKETIVAEDPQIVGALDAALLAKEEEILST' A
#
# COMPACT_ATOMS: atom_id res chain seq x y z
N MET A 1 -2.31 -0.66 7.44
CA MET A 1 -2.47 -1.15 6.06
C MET A 1 -1.14 -1.73 5.61
N VAL A 2 -1.13 -2.85 4.88
CA VAL A 2 0.07 -3.47 4.31
C VAL A 2 0.02 -3.34 2.79
N THR A 3 1.14 -2.95 2.19
CA THR A 3 1.33 -2.76 0.75
C THR A 3 2.69 -3.31 0.31
N GLY A 4 3.02 -3.23 -0.97
CA GLY A 4 4.19 -3.83 -1.61
C GLY A 4 4.01 -5.31 -1.92
N GLY A 5 4.94 -5.90 -2.67
CA GLY A 5 4.84 -7.29 -3.11
C GLY A 5 4.79 -8.33 -1.98
N VAL A 6 5.35 -8.01 -0.82
CA VAL A 6 5.32 -8.89 0.37
C VAL A 6 3.91 -9.00 0.95
N ALA A 7 3.02 -8.03 0.70
CA ALA A 7 1.64 -8.07 1.20
C ALA A 7 0.83 -9.23 0.60
N LEU A 8 1.24 -9.79 -0.54
CA LEU A 8 0.64 -10.98 -1.12
C LEU A 8 1.00 -12.26 -0.34
N ASN A 9 2.07 -12.22 0.47
CA ASN A 9 2.43 -13.33 1.33
C ASN A 9 1.58 -13.32 2.61
N GLN A 10 0.54 -14.15 2.60
CA GLN A 10 -0.38 -14.30 3.72
C GLN A 10 0.31 -14.79 5.01
N GLY A 11 1.42 -15.53 4.90
CA GLY A 11 2.22 -15.92 6.06
C GLY A 11 2.87 -14.72 6.75
N VAL A 12 3.39 -13.77 5.97
CA VAL A 12 3.97 -12.53 6.50
C VAL A 12 2.90 -11.64 7.10
N VAL A 13 1.74 -11.50 6.44
CA VAL A 13 0.60 -10.72 6.98
C VAL A 13 0.16 -11.27 8.34
N LYS A 14 -0.09 -12.58 8.45
CA LYS A 14 -0.48 -13.21 9.72
C LYS A 14 0.57 -13.09 10.82
N ALA A 15 1.85 -13.22 10.46
CA ALA A 15 2.95 -13.05 11.41
C ALA A 15 3.01 -11.60 11.93
N LEU A 16 2.75 -10.62 11.06
CA LEU A 16 2.67 -9.22 11.43
C LEU A 16 1.49 -8.96 12.38
N GLU A 17 0.30 -9.46 12.07
CA GLU A 17 -0.90 -9.32 12.90
C GLU A 17 -0.70 -9.92 14.30
N THR A 18 -0.12 -11.11 14.37
CA THR A 18 0.20 -11.79 15.64
C THR A 18 1.17 -10.96 16.47
N LYS A 19 2.23 -10.41 15.84
CA LYS A 19 3.25 -9.61 16.53
C LYS A 19 2.73 -8.24 16.98
N MET A 20 1.80 -7.66 16.22
CA MET A 20 1.23 -6.33 16.49
C MET A 20 -0.02 -6.40 17.37
N GLU A 21 -0.54 -7.60 17.65
CA GLU A 21 -1.80 -7.87 18.35
C GLU A 21 -2.98 -7.08 17.76
N LYS A 22 -2.97 -6.89 16.43
CA LYS A 22 -3.92 -6.06 15.69
C LYS A 22 -4.14 -6.65 14.30
N GLU A 23 -5.36 -6.54 13.82
CA GLU A 23 -5.68 -6.85 12.42
C GLU A 23 -5.03 -5.86 11.47
N THR A 24 -4.72 -6.32 10.26
CA THR A 24 -4.17 -5.48 9.21
C THR A 24 -5.02 -5.51 7.96
N ILE A 25 -5.26 -4.33 7.41
CA ILE A 25 -5.87 -4.18 6.08
C ILE A 25 -4.77 -4.38 5.03
N VAL A 26 -4.96 -5.32 4.10
CA VAL A 26 -4.12 -5.44 2.90
C VAL A 26 -4.76 -4.60 1.79
N ALA A 27 -3.96 -3.78 1.10
CA ALA A 27 -4.45 -3.04 -0.06
C ALA A 27 -4.96 -4.00 -1.16
N GLU A 28 -5.98 -3.59 -1.93
CA GLU A 28 -6.59 -4.44 -2.97
C GLU A 28 -5.57 -4.89 -4.03
N ASP A 29 -4.75 -3.96 -4.53
CA ASP A 29 -3.57 -4.25 -5.34
C ASP A 29 -2.32 -3.67 -4.66
N PRO A 30 -1.67 -4.43 -3.75
CA PRO A 30 -0.58 -3.92 -2.94
C PRO A 30 0.71 -3.70 -3.75
N GLN A 31 0.87 -4.31 -4.93
CA GLN A 31 2.10 -4.16 -5.70
C GLN A 31 2.22 -2.79 -6.38
N ILE A 32 1.08 -2.18 -6.73
CA ILE A 32 1.07 -0.95 -7.53
C ILE A 32 0.87 0.33 -6.71
N VAL A 33 0.53 0.23 -5.41
CA VAL A 33 0.13 1.40 -4.60
C VAL A 33 1.12 2.56 -4.69
N GLY A 34 2.43 2.29 -4.60
CA GLY A 34 3.45 3.34 -4.68
C GLY A 34 3.55 4.00 -6.06
N ALA A 35 3.39 3.23 -7.14
CA ALA A 35 3.39 3.77 -8.50
C ALA A 35 2.10 4.57 -8.77
N LEU A 36 0.96 4.10 -8.25
CA LEU A 36 -0.31 4.81 -8.32
C LEU A 36 -0.23 6.16 -7.58
N ASP A 37 0.34 6.18 -6.37
CA ASP A 37 0.53 7.40 -5.58
C ASP A 37 1.43 8.42 -6.31
N ALA A 38 2.55 7.96 -6.89
CA ALA A 38 3.41 8.81 -7.69
C ALA A 38 2.68 9.43 -8.91
N ALA A 39 1.80 8.68 -9.57
CA ALA A 39 1.02 9.18 -10.69
C ALA A 39 -0.06 10.19 -10.25
N LEU A 40 -0.69 9.97 -9.09
CA LEU A 40 -1.66 10.91 -8.52
C LEU A 40 -0.99 12.22 -8.12
N LEU A 41 0.16 12.15 -7.44
CA LEU A 41 0.94 13.34 -7.07
C LEU A 41 1.37 14.14 -8.30
N ALA A 42 1.88 13.47 -9.34
CA ALA A 42 2.26 14.15 -10.59
C ALA A 42 1.07 14.89 -11.22
N LYS A 43 -0.12 14.28 -11.20
CA LYS A 43 -1.36 14.89 -11.70
C LYS A 43 -1.81 16.08 -10.85
N GLU A 44 -1.71 15.97 -9.53
CA GLU A 44 -2.05 17.07 -8.62
C GLU A 44 -1.12 18.27 -8.80
N GLU A 45 0.19 18.03 -8.96
CA GLU A 45 1.17 19.07 -9.26
C GLU A 45 0.90 19.74 -10.62
N GLU A 46 0.52 18.98 -11.65
CA GLU A 46 0.11 19.52 -12.95
C GLU A 46 -1.09 20.47 -12.80
N ILE A 47 -2.14 20.04 -12.09
CA ILE A 47 -3.35 20.85 -11.86
C ILE A 47 -3.04 22.14 -11.09
N LEU A 48 -2.18 22.08 -10.06
CA LEU A 48 -1.84 23.23 -9.22
C LEU A 48 -0.91 24.24 -9.91
N SER A 49 -0.24 23.84 -10.98
CA SER A 49 0.65 24.69 -11.77
C SER A 49 -0.05 25.48 -12.89
N THR A 50 -1.36 25.28 -13.08
CA THR A 50 -2.22 25.98 -14.05
C THR A 50 -3.10 27.03 -13.36
#